data_AF-A0A953JM68-F1
#
_entry.id   AF-A0A953JM68-F1
#
_cell.length_a   1.000
_cell.length_b   1.000
_cell.length_c   1.000
_cell.angle_alpha   90.00
_cell.angle_beta   90.00
_cell.angle_gamma   90.00
#
_symmetry.space_group_name_H-M   'P 1'
#
loop_
_entity.id
_entity.type
_entity.pdbx_description
1 polymer ?
#
loop_
_entity_poly.entity_id
_entity_poly.type
_entity_poly.pdbx_seq_one_letter_code
_entity_poly.pdbx_strand_id
1 'polypeptide(L)'
;GYLLHQFLSPLSNRRNDAWGGDFEGRTRLTLETAQAIRTMLPEEVPLSVRVSHTDWVEGGWTTEETVELSRRLKTLGVDMIDVSSGGLDARQKIPLGPGYQVPGAEAVRRGADIAVAAVGMITEPDQAQAILSEGKADLILLARAMLRDPYWPLHAAAALGRTEALRIPPQYERGWNALGKMAREDAIARPMRSL
;
A
#
# COMPACT_ATOMS: atom_id res chain seq x y z
N GLY A 1 -0.17 -4.65 14.45
CA GLY A 1 -1.38 -5.15 15.11
C GLY A 1 -1.88 -4.18 16.14
N TYR A 2 -2.36 -3.01 15.71
CA TYR A 2 -3.08 -2.08 16.59
C TYR A 2 -4.52 -2.56 16.80
N LEU A 3 -5.34 -1.79 17.53
CA LEU A 3 -6.66 -2.19 18.04
C LEU A 3 -7.52 -2.99 17.06
N LEU A 4 -7.86 -2.44 15.89
CA LEU A 4 -8.75 -3.14 14.95
C LEU A 4 -8.14 -4.47 14.49
N HIS A 5 -6.85 -4.51 14.20
CA HIS A 5 -6.15 -5.74 13.82
C HIS A 5 -6.05 -6.75 14.98
N GLN A 6 -6.00 -6.29 16.23
CA GLN A 6 -6.05 -7.17 17.39
C GLN A 6 -7.39 -7.89 17.50
N PHE A 7 -8.50 -7.25 17.08
CA PHE A 7 -9.81 -7.90 17.01
C PHE A 7 -9.90 -8.90 15.85
N LEU A 8 -9.31 -8.57 14.70
CA LEU A 8 -9.30 -9.46 13.54
C LEU A 8 -8.58 -10.77 13.83
N SER A 9 -7.37 -10.72 14.39
CA SER A 9 -6.57 -11.93 14.53
C SER A 9 -7.01 -12.82 15.70
N PRO A 10 -7.17 -14.13 15.47
CA PRO A 10 -7.41 -15.07 16.56
C PRO A 10 -6.22 -15.18 17.52
N LEU A 11 -5.00 -14.75 17.15
CA LEU A 11 -3.85 -14.82 18.04
C LEU A 11 -4.00 -13.90 19.26
N SER A 12 -4.59 -12.72 19.06
CA SER A 12 -4.86 -11.72 20.10
C SER A 12 -6.30 -11.72 20.59
N ASN A 13 -7.27 -11.97 19.70
CA ASN A 13 -8.68 -12.00 20.07
C ASN A 13 -9.12 -13.40 20.51
N ARG A 14 -9.11 -13.63 21.83
CA ARG A 14 -9.62 -14.86 22.46
C ARG A 14 -10.96 -14.65 23.15
N ARG A 15 -11.71 -13.61 22.78
CA ARG A 15 -13.03 -13.33 23.35
C ARG A 15 -14.02 -14.43 22.94
N ASN A 16 -15.02 -14.64 23.80
CA ASN A 16 -16.12 -15.59 23.61
C ASN A 16 -17.49 -14.89 23.58
N ASP A 17 -17.50 -13.58 23.34
CA ASP A 17 -18.71 -12.78 23.16
C ASP A 17 -18.89 -12.40 21.68
N ALA A 18 -19.81 -11.46 21.40
CA ALA A 18 -20.18 -11.09 20.04
C ALA A 18 -19.06 -10.43 19.21
N TRP A 19 -17.90 -10.13 19.82
CA TRP A 19 -16.75 -9.50 19.17
C TRP A 19 -15.52 -10.41 19.07
N GLY A 20 -15.67 -11.72 19.23
CA GLY A 20 -14.60 -12.69 19.02
C GLY A 20 -15.11 -14.08 18.66
N GLY A 21 -14.21 -15.06 18.72
CA GLY A 21 -14.49 -16.42 18.27
C GLY A 21 -14.39 -16.54 16.75
N ASP A 22 -15.53 -16.59 16.08
CA ASP A 22 -15.58 -16.82 14.64
C ASP A 22 -15.18 -15.56 13.83
N PHE A 23 -15.23 -15.69 12.50
CA PHE A 23 -14.92 -14.58 11.60
C PHE A 23 -15.87 -13.38 11.79
N GLU A 24 -17.16 -13.65 12.02
CA GLU A 24 -18.17 -12.60 12.22
C GLU A 24 -17.86 -11.76 13.46
N GLY A 25 -17.61 -12.42 14.59
CA GLY A 25 -17.27 -11.74 15.84
C GLY A 25 -15.98 -10.94 15.72
N ARG A 26 -14.93 -11.54 15.15
CA ARG A 26 -13.61 -10.88 15.01
C ARG A 26 -13.63 -9.66 14.07
N THR A 27 -14.45 -9.70 13.03
CA THR A 27 -14.55 -8.59 12.05
C THR A 27 -15.55 -7.50 12.43
N ARG A 28 -16.49 -7.80 13.34
CA ARG A 28 -17.57 -6.90 13.77
C ARG A 28 -17.10 -5.49 14.06
N LEU A 29 -16.09 -5.33 14.93
CA LEU A 29 -15.62 -4.00 15.33
C LEU A 29 -15.10 -3.19 14.13
N THR A 30 -14.35 -3.83 13.24
CA THR A 30 -13.81 -3.19 12.04
C THR A 30 -14.93 -2.74 11.09
N LEU A 31 -15.93 -3.59 10.87
CA LEU A 31 -17.08 -3.31 10.00
C LEU A 31 -17.96 -2.19 10.57
N GLU A 32 -18.30 -2.27 11.86
CA GLU A 32 -19.10 -1.24 12.56
C GLU A 32 -18.37 0.11 12.57
N THR A 33 -17.04 0.10 12.77
CA THR A 33 -16.21 1.32 12.72
C THR A 33 -16.21 1.93 11.30
N ALA A 34 -16.02 1.12 10.27
CA ALA A 34 -16.02 1.59 8.88
C ALA A 34 -17.38 2.20 8.50
N GLN A 35 -18.48 1.54 8.85
CA GLN A 35 -19.84 2.04 8.60
C GLN A 35 -20.11 3.37 9.34
N ALA A 36 -19.71 3.47 10.60
CA ALA A 36 -19.88 4.69 11.39
C ALA A 36 -19.10 5.87 10.77
N ILE A 37 -17.85 5.64 10.36
CA ILE A 37 -17.03 6.65 9.68
C ILE A 37 -17.66 7.04 8.34
N ARG A 38 -18.06 6.06 7.51
CA ARG A 38 -18.65 6.31 6.19
C ARG A 38 -19.88 7.21 6.27
N THR A 39 -20.73 7.00 7.28
CA THR A 39 -21.96 7.78 7.51
C THR A 39 -21.69 9.26 7.83
N MET A 40 -20.49 9.57 8.33
CA MET A 40 -20.09 10.93 8.70
C MET A 40 -19.32 11.67 7.59
N LEU A 41 -18.84 10.95 6.57
CA LEU A 41 -18.02 11.51 5.50
C LEU A 41 -18.88 11.85 4.26
N PRO A 42 -18.67 13.01 3.61
CA PRO A 42 -19.28 13.32 2.31
C PRO A 42 -18.94 12.24 1.27
N GLU A 43 -19.88 11.95 0.37
CA GLU A 43 -19.77 10.85 -0.60
C GLU A 43 -18.52 10.98 -1.48
N GLU A 44 -18.15 12.20 -1.85
CA GLU A 44 -16.98 12.51 -2.66
C GLU A 44 -15.63 12.30 -1.95
N VAL A 45 -15.62 12.12 -0.63
CA VAL A 45 -14.40 11.85 0.14
C VAL A 45 -14.15 10.35 0.17
N PRO A 46 -13.05 9.85 -0.43
CA PRO A 46 -12.75 8.43 -0.44
C PRO A 46 -12.39 7.94 0.96
N LEU A 47 -12.97 6.81 1.35
CA LEU A 47 -12.65 6.09 2.57
C LEU A 47 -11.79 4.88 2.24
N SER A 48 -10.58 4.83 2.81
CA SER A 48 -9.71 3.66 2.72
C SER A 48 -9.53 2.98 4.07
N VAL A 49 -9.35 1.66 4.04
CA VAL A 49 -9.03 0.86 5.24
C VAL A 49 -7.69 0.19 5.04
N ARG A 50 -6.76 0.42 5.97
CA ARG A 50 -5.49 -0.28 6.01
C ARG A 50 -5.59 -1.58 6.79
N VAL A 51 -5.15 -2.68 6.18
CA VAL A 51 -5.19 -4.01 6.77
C VAL A 51 -3.82 -4.68 6.71
N SER A 52 -3.54 -5.56 7.67
CA SER A 52 -2.47 -6.55 7.52
C SER A 52 -3.09 -7.80 6.89
N HIS A 53 -2.73 -8.12 5.64
CA HIS A 53 -3.35 -9.24 4.92
C HIS A 53 -3.03 -10.60 5.52
N THR A 54 -1.95 -10.70 6.30
CA THR A 54 -1.63 -11.89 7.07
C THR A 54 -0.79 -11.52 8.29
N ASP A 55 -0.89 -12.32 9.34
CA ASP A 55 0.01 -12.23 10.50
C ASP A 55 1.38 -12.87 10.27
N TRP A 56 1.55 -13.67 9.21
CA TRP A 56 2.74 -14.51 8.98
C TRP A 56 3.04 -15.50 10.11
N VAL A 57 1.99 -15.94 10.81
CA VAL A 57 2.06 -16.91 11.92
C VAL A 57 0.95 -17.95 11.74
N GLU A 58 1.28 -19.21 11.96
CA GLU A 58 0.31 -20.31 11.91
C GLU A 58 -0.84 -20.08 12.89
N GLY A 59 -2.07 -20.31 12.42
CA GLY A 59 -3.28 -20.06 13.20
C GLY A 59 -3.58 -18.57 13.45
N GLY A 60 -2.91 -17.65 12.74
CA GLY A 60 -3.23 -16.22 12.73
C GLY A 60 -4.14 -15.80 11.57
N TRP A 61 -4.30 -14.49 11.43
CA TRP A 61 -5.10 -13.88 10.36
C TRP A 61 -4.52 -14.19 8.97
N THR A 62 -5.37 -14.52 8.00
CA THR A 62 -4.96 -14.95 6.67
C THR A 62 -5.36 -14.00 5.54
N THR A 63 -4.72 -14.18 4.38
CA THR A 63 -5.03 -13.39 3.17
C THR A 63 -6.46 -13.63 2.71
N GLU A 64 -6.95 -14.86 2.82
CA GLU A 64 -8.31 -15.25 2.46
C GLU A 64 -9.35 -14.55 3.36
N GLU A 65 -9.09 -14.49 4.67
CA GLU A 65 -9.91 -13.71 5.60
C GLU A 65 -9.90 -12.21 5.26
N THR A 66 -8.75 -11.69 4.81
CA THR A 66 -8.63 -10.30 4.35
C THR A 66 -9.45 -10.04 3.08
N VAL A 67 -9.45 -10.97 2.13
CA VAL A 67 -10.29 -10.88 0.92
C VAL A 67 -11.77 -10.81 1.32
N GLU A 68 -12.21 -11.68 2.22
CA GLU A 68 -13.60 -11.70 2.68
C GLU A 68 -13.98 -10.44 3.46
N LEU A 69 -13.11 -9.98 4.36
CA LEU A 69 -13.30 -8.69 5.06
C LEU A 69 -13.41 -7.55 4.06
N SER A 70 -12.58 -7.53 3.01
CA SER A 70 -12.56 -6.48 2.00
C SER A 70 -13.85 -6.46 1.17
N ARG A 71 -14.46 -7.62 0.86
CA ARG A 71 -15.78 -7.67 0.22
C ARG A 71 -16.85 -6.99 1.06
N ARG A 72 -16.85 -7.26 2.37
CA ARG A 72 -17.82 -6.66 3.30
C ARG A 72 -17.58 -5.17 3.48
N LEU A 73 -16.32 -4.74 3.56
CA LEU A 73 -15.99 -3.31 3.61
C LEU A 73 -16.46 -2.60 2.33
N LYS A 74 -16.31 -3.21 1.14
CA LYS A 74 -16.84 -2.67 -0.12
C LYS A 74 -18.35 -2.43 -0.04
N THR A 75 -19.13 -3.37 0.50
CA THR A 75 -20.59 -3.20 0.62
C THR A 75 -21.00 -2.09 1.60
N LEU A 76 -20.10 -1.70 2.50
CA LEU A 76 -20.30 -0.59 3.44
C LEU A 76 -19.79 0.75 2.91
N GLY A 77 -19.37 0.82 1.64
CA GLY A 77 -18.91 2.06 1.00
C GLY A 77 -17.45 2.41 1.29
N VAL A 78 -16.60 1.43 1.60
CA VAL A 78 -15.14 1.61 1.55
C VAL A 78 -14.70 1.57 0.09
N ASP A 79 -13.89 2.55 -0.31
CA ASP A 79 -13.48 2.78 -1.69
C ASP A 79 -12.18 2.04 -2.04
N MET A 80 -11.31 1.82 -1.05
CA MET A 80 -9.98 1.24 -1.26
C MET A 80 -9.44 0.50 -0.04
N ILE A 81 -8.66 -0.56 -0.29
CA ILE A 81 -7.90 -1.25 0.76
C ILE A 81 -6.41 -0.95 0.63
N ASP A 82 -5.80 -0.41 1.69
CA ASP A 82 -4.34 -0.31 1.83
C ASP A 82 -3.80 -1.63 2.41
N VAL A 83 -3.07 -2.39 1.59
CA VAL A 83 -2.70 -3.77 1.90
C VAL A 83 -1.27 -3.84 2.42
N SER A 84 -1.14 -4.00 3.73
CA SER A 84 0.12 -4.28 4.45
C SER A 84 0.09 -5.68 5.07
N SER A 85 0.91 -5.98 6.07
CA SER A 85 0.98 -7.30 6.72
C SER A 85 1.70 -7.22 8.08
N GLY A 86 1.51 -8.25 8.91
CA GLY A 86 2.24 -8.47 10.15
C GLY A 86 2.03 -7.42 11.24
N GLY A 87 2.99 -7.42 12.16
CA GLY A 87 3.09 -6.49 13.30
C GLY A 87 2.20 -6.84 14.49
N LEU A 88 1.57 -8.02 14.50
CA LEU A 88 0.77 -8.49 15.63
C LEU A 88 1.60 -9.33 16.62
N ASP A 89 2.31 -10.32 16.11
CA ASP A 89 2.98 -11.34 16.92
C ASP A 89 4.47 -11.40 16.56
N ALA A 90 5.33 -11.50 17.57
CA ALA A 90 6.79 -11.51 17.40
C ALA A 90 7.31 -12.78 16.69
N ARG A 91 6.53 -13.86 16.63
CA ARG A 91 6.89 -15.13 15.97
C ARG A 91 6.78 -15.08 14.45
N GLN A 92 6.26 -13.98 13.90
CA GLN A 92 6.08 -13.80 12.47
C GLN A 92 7.37 -14.06 11.68
N LYS A 93 7.25 -14.80 10.58
CA LYS A 93 8.36 -15.04 9.64
C LYS A 93 8.02 -14.38 8.31
N ILE A 94 8.36 -13.10 8.20
CA ILE A 94 8.03 -12.29 7.01
C ILE A 94 9.09 -12.53 5.93
N PRO A 95 8.71 -12.94 4.71
CA PRO A 95 9.63 -13.08 3.58
C PRO A 95 9.98 -11.71 3.00
N LEU A 96 10.83 -10.95 3.70
CA LEU A 96 11.19 -9.59 3.31
C LEU A 96 11.91 -9.56 1.96
N GLY A 97 11.48 -8.65 1.10
CA GLY A 97 12.05 -8.40 -0.22
C GLY A 97 11.28 -7.31 -0.96
N PRO A 98 11.76 -6.86 -2.13
CA PRO A 98 11.05 -5.87 -2.94
C PRO A 98 9.61 -6.33 -3.24
N GLY A 99 8.62 -5.50 -2.88
CA GLY A 99 7.21 -5.79 -3.17
C GLY A 99 6.63 -6.99 -2.41
N TYR A 100 7.20 -7.41 -1.29
CA TYR A 100 6.77 -8.64 -0.59
C TYR A 100 5.28 -8.70 -0.18
N GLN A 101 4.58 -7.56 -0.11
CA GLN A 101 3.14 -7.52 0.20
C GLN A 101 2.25 -7.38 -1.06
N VAL A 102 2.85 -7.17 -2.24
CA VAL A 102 2.12 -7.04 -3.51
C VAL A 102 1.26 -8.27 -3.81
N PRO A 103 1.68 -9.52 -3.54
CA PRO A 103 0.80 -10.68 -3.71
C PRO A 103 -0.48 -10.60 -2.87
N GLY A 104 -0.40 -10.04 -1.65
CA GLY A 104 -1.57 -9.78 -0.81
C GLY A 104 -2.50 -8.73 -1.42
N ALA A 105 -1.93 -7.65 -1.96
CA ALA A 105 -2.71 -6.62 -2.66
C ALA A 105 -3.43 -7.18 -3.89
N GLU A 106 -2.72 -7.96 -4.71
CA GLU A 106 -3.27 -8.63 -5.88
C GLU A 106 -4.41 -9.60 -5.50
N ALA A 107 -4.25 -10.37 -4.43
CA ALA A 107 -5.28 -11.28 -3.94
C ALA A 107 -6.55 -10.53 -3.50
N VAL A 108 -6.41 -9.43 -2.76
CA VAL A 108 -7.55 -8.59 -2.36
C VAL A 108 -8.23 -7.97 -3.57
N ARG A 109 -7.45 -7.38 -4.49
CA ARG A 109 -7.99 -6.74 -5.70
C ARG A 109 -8.84 -7.71 -6.52
N ARG A 110 -8.30 -8.91 -6.80
CA ARG A 110 -9.00 -9.94 -7.61
C ARG A 110 -10.14 -10.59 -6.86
N GLY A 111 -9.96 -10.88 -5.57
CA GLY A 111 -10.91 -11.63 -4.78
C GLY A 111 -12.10 -10.81 -4.30
N ALA A 112 -11.89 -9.52 -3.99
CA ALA A 112 -12.91 -8.64 -3.44
C ALA A 112 -13.44 -7.59 -4.45
N ASP A 113 -12.82 -7.48 -5.63
CA ASP A 113 -13.22 -6.53 -6.68
C ASP A 113 -13.28 -5.09 -6.15
N ILE A 114 -12.29 -4.70 -5.35
CA ILE A 114 -12.15 -3.36 -4.77
C ILE A 114 -10.78 -2.80 -5.15
N ALA A 115 -10.68 -1.48 -5.30
CA ALA A 115 -9.41 -0.83 -5.54
C ALA A 115 -8.44 -1.10 -4.37
N VAL A 116 -7.16 -1.30 -4.68
CA VAL A 116 -6.14 -1.54 -3.66
C VAL A 116 -4.93 -0.63 -3.81
N ALA A 117 -4.35 -0.27 -2.67
CA ALA A 117 -3.05 0.35 -2.59
C ALA A 117 -2.00 -0.68 -2.15
N ALA A 118 -0.92 -0.81 -2.93
CA ALA A 118 0.21 -1.66 -2.59
C ALA A 118 1.31 -0.88 -1.87
N VAL A 119 1.90 -1.50 -0.86
CA VAL A 119 3.03 -0.98 -0.09
C VAL A 119 4.04 -2.09 0.18
N GLY A 120 5.25 -1.75 0.60
CA GLY A 120 6.22 -2.71 1.12
C GLY A 120 7.44 -2.87 0.22
N MET A 121 8.51 -2.16 0.58
CA MET A 121 9.80 -2.18 -0.13
C MET A 121 9.63 -1.93 -1.64
N ILE A 122 8.82 -0.92 -1.98
CA ILE A 122 8.74 -0.35 -3.32
C ILE A 122 9.66 0.88 -3.29
N THR A 123 10.75 0.83 -4.05
CA THR A 123 11.77 1.89 -4.09
C THR A 123 12.15 2.31 -5.48
N GLU A 124 12.00 1.45 -6.48
CA GLU A 124 12.39 1.75 -7.85
C GLU A 124 11.19 2.18 -8.70
N PRO A 125 11.32 3.19 -9.58
CA PRO A 125 10.26 3.62 -10.48
C PRO A 125 9.71 2.47 -11.34
N ASP A 126 10.59 1.64 -11.92
CA ASP A 126 10.20 0.51 -12.75
C ASP A 126 9.42 -0.55 -11.97
N GLN A 127 9.78 -0.77 -10.70
CA GLN A 127 9.05 -1.67 -9.81
C GLN A 127 7.63 -1.16 -9.57
N ALA A 128 7.46 0.13 -9.28
CA ALA A 128 6.15 0.75 -9.08
C ALA A 128 5.31 0.70 -10.37
N GLN A 129 5.92 1.02 -11.51
CA GLN A 129 5.28 0.98 -12.82
C GLN A 129 4.80 -0.43 -13.16
N ALA A 130 5.65 -1.45 -12.96
CA ALA A 130 5.30 -2.85 -13.24
C ALA A 130 4.08 -3.31 -12.43
N ILE A 131 4.04 -3.01 -11.13
CA ILE A 131 2.91 -3.36 -10.24
C ILE A 131 1.59 -2.79 -10.79
N LEU A 132 1.60 -1.53 -11.22
CA LEU A 132 0.41 -0.87 -11.78
C LEU A 132 0.05 -1.45 -13.16
N SER A 133 1.01 -1.58 -14.08
CA SER A 133 0.74 -2.06 -15.44
C SER A 133 0.29 -3.52 -15.50
N GLU A 134 0.70 -4.33 -14.54
CA GLU A 134 0.27 -5.73 -14.40
C GLU A 134 -1.07 -5.88 -13.67
N GLY A 135 -1.71 -4.77 -13.28
CA GLY A 135 -3.01 -4.76 -12.62
C GLY A 135 -2.98 -5.37 -11.22
N LYS A 136 -1.83 -5.34 -10.54
CA LYS A 136 -1.64 -5.86 -9.18
C LYS A 136 -2.09 -4.89 -8.10
N ALA A 137 -2.12 -3.60 -8.42
CA ALA A 137 -2.66 -2.54 -7.56
C ALA A 137 -3.17 -1.35 -8.39
N ASP A 138 -3.94 -0.48 -7.75
CA ASP A 138 -4.48 0.76 -8.34
C ASP A 138 -3.73 2.00 -7.81
N LEU A 139 -3.04 1.85 -6.66
CA LEU A 139 -2.20 2.90 -6.06
C LEU A 139 -0.91 2.31 -5.48
N ILE A 140 0.19 3.08 -5.54
CA ILE A 140 1.46 2.75 -4.89
C ILE A 140 1.68 3.67 -3.69
N LEU A 141 1.90 3.09 -2.52
CA LEU A 141 2.24 3.83 -1.30
C LEU A 141 3.73 3.71 -1.01
N LEU A 142 4.36 4.85 -0.77
CA LEU A 142 5.78 4.96 -0.48
C LEU A 142 5.98 5.48 0.94
N ALA A 143 6.94 4.91 1.66
CA ALA A 143 7.29 5.33 3.02
C ALA A 143 8.79 5.67 3.11
N ARG A 144 9.64 4.66 3.34
CA ARG A 144 11.09 4.85 3.55
C ARG A 144 11.82 5.45 2.35
N ALA A 145 11.31 5.27 1.13
CA ALA A 145 11.85 5.94 -0.06
C ALA A 145 11.67 7.47 0.04
N MET A 146 10.45 7.93 0.35
CA MET A 146 10.13 9.35 0.53
C MET A 146 10.90 10.02 1.68
N LEU A 147 11.24 9.27 2.74
CA LEU A 147 12.04 9.81 3.85
C LEU A 147 13.48 10.16 3.45
N ARG A 148 14.05 9.41 2.49
CA ARG A 148 15.43 9.62 2.01
C ARG A 148 15.48 10.50 0.76
N ASP A 149 14.40 10.50 -0.01
CA ASP A 149 14.23 11.28 -1.22
C ASP A 149 12.79 11.83 -1.29
N PRO A 150 12.53 13.05 -0.81
CA PRO A 150 11.20 13.65 -0.86
C PRO A 150 10.77 14.02 -2.29
N TYR A 151 11.70 14.05 -3.25
CA TYR A 151 11.43 14.29 -4.68
C TYR A 151 11.36 13.00 -5.49
N TRP A 152 11.24 11.85 -4.81
CA TRP A 152 11.11 10.55 -5.47
C TRP A 152 10.09 10.52 -6.62
N PRO A 153 8.89 11.12 -6.52
CA PRO A 153 7.94 11.13 -7.64
C PRO A 153 8.48 11.87 -8.87
N LEU A 154 9.23 12.97 -8.66
CA LEU A 154 9.87 13.73 -9.74
C LEU A 154 10.99 12.92 -10.40
N HIS A 155 11.83 12.26 -9.60
CA HIS A 155 12.86 11.35 -10.11
C HIS A 155 12.25 10.17 -10.86
N ALA A 156 11.16 9.59 -10.36
CA ALA A 156 10.44 8.50 -11.01
C ALA A 156 9.84 8.92 -12.35
N ALA A 157 9.20 10.09 -12.41
CA ALA A 157 8.70 10.64 -13.67
C ALA A 157 9.83 10.90 -14.67
N ALA A 158 10.97 11.41 -14.24
CA ALA A 158 12.13 11.58 -15.12
C ALA A 158 12.67 10.24 -15.64
N ALA A 159 12.83 9.25 -14.76
CA ALA A 159 13.30 7.91 -15.13
C ALA A 159 12.36 7.19 -16.11
N LEU A 160 11.05 7.35 -15.94
CA LEU A 160 10.03 6.76 -16.80
C LEU A 160 9.73 7.59 -18.06
N GLY A 161 10.40 8.73 -18.25
CA GLY A 161 10.15 9.64 -19.39
C GLY A 161 8.76 10.30 -19.36
N ARG A 162 8.21 10.52 -18.16
CA ARG A 162 6.85 11.04 -17.88
C ARG A 162 6.86 12.38 -17.14
N THR A 163 7.87 13.22 -17.36
CA THR A 163 8.00 14.52 -16.65
C THR A 163 6.79 15.44 -16.85
N GLU A 164 6.07 15.31 -17.96
CA GLU A 164 4.84 16.04 -18.27
C GLU A 164 3.65 15.65 -17.38
N ALA A 165 3.71 14.49 -16.73
CA ALA A 165 2.66 14.03 -15.82
C ALA A 165 2.66 14.77 -14.48
N LEU A 166 3.69 15.58 -14.19
CA LEU A 166 3.85 16.27 -12.91
C LEU A 166 3.80 17.78 -13.06
N ARG A 167 3.03 18.43 -12.18
CA ARG A 167 3.06 19.89 -12.02
C ARG A 167 4.17 20.27 -11.06
N ILE A 168 5.28 20.74 -11.60
CA ILE A 168 6.43 21.20 -10.82
C ILE A 168 6.16 22.63 -10.34
N PRO A 169 6.45 22.98 -9.06
CA PRO A 169 6.42 24.37 -8.61
C PRO A 169 7.32 25.25 -9.51
N PRO A 170 6.86 26.44 -9.95
CA PRO A 170 7.57 27.24 -10.95
C PRO A 170 9.02 27.56 -10.56
N GLN A 171 9.31 27.66 -9.26
CA GLN A 171 10.65 27.90 -8.71
C GLN A 171 11.65 26.77 -9.03
N TYR A 172 11.18 25.56 -9.31
CA TYR A 172 12.00 24.37 -9.56
C TYR A 172 12.02 23.93 -11.02
N GLU A 173 11.27 24.59 -11.91
CA GLU A 173 11.16 24.22 -13.33
C GLU A 173 12.52 24.05 -14.01
N ARG A 174 13.47 24.97 -13.76
CA ARG A 174 14.82 24.92 -14.37
C ARG A 174 15.66 23.72 -13.91
N GLY A 175 15.35 23.14 -12.75
CA GLY A 175 16.03 21.95 -12.24
C GLY A 175 15.53 20.64 -12.87
N TRP A 176 14.28 20.62 -13.35
CA TRP A 176 13.60 19.38 -13.78
C TRP A 176 13.29 19.34 -15.27
N ASN A 177 12.90 20.47 -15.88
CA ASN A 177 12.58 20.54 -17.31
C ASN A 177 13.79 20.26 -18.21
N ALA A 178 15.01 20.31 -17.67
CA ALA A 178 16.23 19.92 -18.37
C ALA A 178 16.51 18.40 -18.30
N LEU A 179 16.13 17.73 -17.20
CA LEU A 179 16.42 16.31 -16.95
C LEU A 179 15.67 15.36 -17.91
N GLY A 180 14.48 15.73 -18.39
CA GLY A 180 13.74 14.95 -19.40
C GLY A 180 14.14 15.25 -20.84
N LYS A 181 14.90 16.33 -21.09
CA LYS A 181 15.34 16.76 -22.44
C LYS A 181 16.76 16.34 -22.75
N MET A 182 17.60 16.25 -21.73
CA MET A 182 18.92 15.64 -21.83
C MET A 182 18.74 14.18 -21.43
N ALA A 183 18.58 13.30 -22.42
CA ALA A 183 18.73 11.87 -22.16
C ALA A 183 19.98 11.68 -21.30
N ARG A 184 19.90 10.91 -20.21
CA ARG A 184 21.09 10.52 -19.46
C ARG A 184 21.99 9.75 -20.42
N GLU A 185 22.92 10.43 -21.07
CA GLU A 185 24.10 9.80 -21.59
C GLU A 185 24.94 9.43 -20.36
N ASP A 186 24.87 8.16 -19.95
CA ASP A 186 25.73 7.57 -18.91
C ASP A 186 27.24 7.73 -19.24
N ALA A 187 27.58 8.29 -20.40
CA ALA A 187 28.92 8.53 -20.90
C ALA A 187 29.61 9.81 -20.34
N ILE A 188 28.91 10.74 -19.69
CA ILE A 188 29.50 12.05 -19.30
C ILE A 188 29.81 12.15 -17.80
N ALA A 189 30.54 11.16 -17.27
CA ALA A 189 31.28 11.32 -16.03
C ALA A 189 32.69 10.72 -16.18
N ARG A 190 33.46 11.19 -17.16
CA ARG A 190 34.92 11.08 -17.03
C ARG A 190 35.34 12.03 -15.91
N PRO A 191 35.98 11.55 -14.83
CA PRO A 191 36.50 12.44 -13.80
C PRO A 191 37.43 13.46 -14.45
N MET A 192 37.30 14.73 -14.06
CA MET A 192 38.26 15.76 -14.46
C MET A 192 39.66 15.25 -14.12
N ARG A 193 40.55 15.22 -15.12
CA ARG A 193 41.96 14.90 -14.89
C ARG A 193 42.50 15.92 -13.89
N SER A 194 43.11 15.42 -12.82
CA SER A 194 43.82 16.24 -11.84
C SER A 194 44.88 17.10 -12.54
N LEU A 195 44.91 18.39 -12.19
CA LEU A 195 45.99 19.31 -12.55
C LEU A 195 47.28 18.93 -11.84
#